data_AF-A0A1G0CIK1-F1
#
_entry.id   AF-A0A1G0CIK1-F1
#
_cell.length_a   1.000
_cell.length_b   1.000
_cell.length_c   1.000
_cell.angle_alpha   90.00
_cell.angle_beta   90.00
_cell.angle_gamma   90.00
#
_symmetry.space_group_name_H-M   'P 1'
#
loop_
_entity.id
_entity.type
_entity.pdbx_description
1 polymer ?
#
loop_
_entity_poly.entity_id
_entity_poly.type
_entity_poly.pdbx_seq_one_letter_code
_entity_poly.pdbx_strand_id
1 'polypeptide(L)'
;MKANTGAILTMWIANDQEFWQELRDIEKRLLIDHIANRKRIKVLAQEYGKTEHQMHLTMSFLMIRVKTLVDEELGKLLTEIEEEIEQPDYFKMHYSPN
;
A
#
# COMPACT_ATOMS: atom_id res chain seq x y z
N MET A 1 8.80 -0.85 -14.30
CA MET A 1 8.78 0.63 -14.31
C MET A 1 8.53 1.07 -12.86
N LYS A 2 9.40 1.86 -12.21
CA LYS A 2 9.14 2.27 -10.82
C LYS A 2 7.91 3.17 -10.81
N ALA A 3 6.79 2.65 -10.33
CA ALA A 3 5.58 3.43 -10.13
C ALA A 3 5.92 4.61 -9.21
N ASN A 4 5.56 5.83 -9.60
CA ASN A 4 5.76 7.00 -8.75
C ASN A 4 4.72 6.94 -7.62
N THR A 5 5.08 6.26 -6.53
CA THR A 5 4.20 6.02 -5.36
C THR A 5 3.64 7.33 -4.78
N GLY A 6 4.38 8.44 -4.87
CA GLY A 6 3.91 9.76 -4.48
C GLY A 6 2.81 10.32 -5.40
N ALA A 7 2.92 10.11 -6.71
CA ALA A 7 1.86 10.47 -7.66
C ALA A 7 0.59 9.63 -7.46
N ILE A 8 0.75 8.35 -7.13
CA ILE A 8 -0.35 7.42 -6.86
C ILE A 8 -1.12 7.81 -5.60
N LEU A 9 -0.41 8.11 -4.51
CA LEU A 9 -1.02 8.64 -3.29
C LEU A 9 -1.74 9.96 -3.55
N THR A 10 -1.16 10.83 -4.38
CA THR A 10 -1.77 12.13 -4.72
C THR A 10 -3.04 11.95 -5.55
N MET A 11 -3.02 11.09 -6.58
CA MET A 11 -4.20 10.76 -7.38
C MET A 11 -5.29 10.12 -6.52
N TRP A 12 -4.91 9.24 -5.60
CA TRP A 12 -5.85 8.60 -4.70
C TRP A 12 -6.46 9.59 -3.69
N ILE A 13 -5.67 10.46 -3.07
CA ILE A 13 -6.17 11.53 -2.19
C ILE A 13 -7.11 12.47 -2.95
N ALA A 14 -6.78 12.79 -4.20
CA ALA A 14 -7.59 13.67 -5.03
C ALA A 14 -8.92 13.02 -5.50
N ASN A 15 -8.93 11.71 -5.74
CA ASN A 15 -10.13 11.00 -6.21
C ASN A 15 -11.19 10.81 -5.11
N ASP A 16 -10.80 10.69 -3.84
CA ASP A 16 -11.78 10.50 -2.75
C ASP A 16 -11.33 11.15 -1.44
N GLN A 17 -11.45 12.47 -1.38
CA GLN A 17 -11.09 13.27 -0.22
C GLN A 17 -11.96 12.95 1.01
N GLU A 18 -13.21 12.51 0.82
CA GLU A 18 -14.15 12.16 1.89
C GLU A 18 -13.70 10.89 2.61
N PHE A 19 -13.35 9.84 1.86
CA PHE A 19 -12.77 8.63 2.43
C PHE A 19 -11.47 8.91 3.20
N TRP A 20 -10.61 9.77 2.67
CA TRP A 20 -9.40 10.18 3.38
C TRP A 20 -9.74 10.93 4.68
N GLN A 21 -10.87 11.62 4.79
CA GLN A 21 -11.30 12.21 6.06
C GLN A 21 -11.83 11.14 7.03
N GLU A 22 -12.44 10.06 6.53
CA GLU A 22 -12.92 8.94 7.36
C GLU A 22 -11.80 8.06 7.93
N LEU A 23 -10.65 7.98 7.25
CA LEU A 23 -9.50 7.23 7.76
C LEU A 23 -8.93 7.88 9.02
N ARG A 24 -8.65 7.04 10.02
CA ARG A 24 -7.93 7.48 11.22
C ARG A 24 -6.48 7.81 10.84
N ASP A 25 -5.87 8.74 11.58
CA ASP A 25 -4.48 9.16 11.34
C ASP A 25 -3.49 7.99 11.33
N ILE A 26 -3.74 6.96 12.14
CA ILE A 26 -2.94 5.75 12.20
C ILE A 26 -3.04 4.92 10.90
N GLU A 27 -4.22 4.87 10.29
CA GLU A 27 -4.47 4.12 9.05
C GLU A 27 -3.81 4.84 7.87
N LYS A 28 -3.94 6.18 7.81
CA LYS A 28 -3.23 7.03 6.85
C LYS A 28 -1.73 6.82 6.94
N ARG A 29 -1.19 6.81 8.16
CA ARG A 29 0.24 6.62 8.39
C ARG A 29 0.69 5.23 7.95
N LEU A 30 -0.06 4.19 8.29
CA LEU A 30 0.22 2.82 7.84
C LEU A 30 0.24 2.70 6.32
N LEU A 31 -0.71 3.32 5.61
CA LEU A 31 -0.76 3.34 4.15
C LEU A 31 0.42 4.09 3.53
N ILE A 32 0.79 5.24 4.08
CA ILE A 32 1.97 6.01 3.65
C ILE A 32 3.24 5.20 3.88
N ASP A 33 3.40 4.62 5.07
CA ASP A 33 4.58 3.84 5.42
C ASP A 33 4.71 2.59 4.56
N HIS A 34 3.60 1.91 4.27
CA HIS A 34 3.60 0.73 3.41
C HIS A 34 3.83 1.10 1.95
N ILE A 35 2.99 1.96 1.35
CA ILE A 35 3.00 2.23 -0.09
C ILE A 35 4.06 3.27 -0.49
N ALA A 36 4.13 4.40 0.21
CA ALA A 36 5.05 5.49 -0.13
C ALA A 36 6.48 5.15 0.28
N ASN A 37 6.65 4.72 1.53
CA ASN A 37 7.96 4.42 2.11
C ASN A 37 8.40 2.98 1.85
N ARG A 38 7.57 2.18 1.18
CA ARG A 38 7.86 0.79 0.78
C ARG A 38 8.25 -0.11 1.95
N LYS A 39 7.69 0.14 3.14
CA LYS A 39 7.97 -0.68 4.32
C LYS A 39 7.15 -1.96 4.25
N ARG A 40 7.84 -3.08 4.48
CA ARG A 40 7.20 -4.39 4.54
C ARG A 40 6.34 -4.54 5.79
N ILE A 41 5.29 -5.35 5.70
CA ILE A 41 4.37 -5.66 6.80
C ILE A 41 5.12 -6.12 8.06
N LYS A 42 6.17 -6.94 7.89
CA LYS A 42 7.03 -7.36 9.01
C LYS A 42 7.71 -6.19 9.73
N VAL A 43 8.19 -5.19 9.00
CA VAL A 43 8.81 -3.99 9.57
C VAL A 43 7.76 -3.15 10.30
N LEU A 44 6.59 -2.96 9.69
CA LEU A 44 5.48 -2.26 10.30
C LEU A 44 5.02 -2.96 11.60
N ALA A 45 4.92 -4.30 11.60
CA ALA A 45 4.56 -5.04 12.79
C ALA A 45 5.51 -4.73 13.97
N GLN A 46 6.81 -4.62 13.70
CA GLN A 46 7.81 -4.26 14.70
C GLN A 46 7.67 -2.79 15.15
N GLU A 47 7.59 -1.85 14.22
CA GLU A 47 7.51 -0.41 14.52
C GLU A 47 6.25 -0.05 15.34
N TYR A 48 5.13 -0.73 15.06
CA TYR A 48 3.84 -0.49 15.71
C TYR A 48 3.56 -1.43 16.90
N GLY A 49 4.52 -2.29 17.27
CA GLY A 49 4.38 -3.21 18.41
C GLY A 49 3.24 -4.21 18.25
N LYS A 50 3.04 -4.74 17.03
CA LYS A 50 2.01 -5.73 16.67
C LYS A 50 2.65 -7.04 16.23
N THR A 51 1.86 -8.12 16.23
CA THR A 51 2.30 -9.34 15.55
C THR A 51 2.21 -9.18 14.04
N GLU A 52 3.04 -9.91 13.30
CA GLU A 52 3.01 -9.90 11.83
C GLU A 52 1.63 -10.29 11.29
N HIS A 53 0.97 -11.28 11.92
CA HIS A 53 -0.40 -11.66 11.58
C HIS A 53 -1.43 -10.53 11.78
N GLN A 54 -1.36 -9.81 12.89
CA GLN A 54 -2.25 -8.66 13.14
C GLN A 54 -2.02 -7.53 12.13
N MET A 55 -0.75 -7.28 11.77
CA MET A 55 -0.42 -6.26 10.79
C MET A 55 -0.88 -6.67 9.38
N HIS A 56 -0.75 -7.95 9.01
CA HIS A 56 -1.31 -8.47 7.77
C HIS A 56 -2.82 -8.24 7.70
N LEU A 57 -3.58 -8.63 8.73
CA LEU A 57 -5.04 -8.42 8.74
C LEU A 57 -5.41 -6.95 8.63
N THR A 58 -4.70 -6.08 9.35
CA THR A 58 -4.91 -4.63 9.32
C THR A 58 -4.64 -4.07 7.92
N MET A 59 -3.49 -4.42 7.34
CA MET A 59 -3.10 -3.93 6.01
C MET A 59 -4.03 -4.47 4.93
N SER A 60 -4.39 -5.76 4.95
CA SER A 60 -5.33 -6.33 3.98
C SER A 60 -6.71 -5.67 4.05
N PHE A 61 -7.23 -5.41 5.26
CA PHE A 61 -8.51 -4.69 5.40
C PHE A 61 -8.43 -3.28 4.82
N LEU A 62 -7.34 -2.55 5.14
CA LEU A 62 -7.11 -1.22 4.58
C LEU A 62 -7.02 -1.28 3.06
N MET A 63 -6.14 -2.12 2.50
CA MET A 63 -5.94 -2.25 1.06
C MET A 63 -7.21 -2.67 0.31
N ILE A 64 -8.04 -3.56 0.87
CA ILE A 64 -9.35 -3.89 0.29
C ILE A 64 -10.22 -2.64 0.22
N ARG A 65 -10.37 -1.93 1.34
CA ARG A 65 -11.21 -0.72 1.42
C ARG A 65 -10.73 0.36 0.45
N VAL A 66 -9.42 0.51 0.30
CA VAL A 66 -8.82 1.42 -0.70
C VAL A 66 -9.16 0.99 -2.12
N LYS A 67 -8.89 -0.28 -2.46
CA LYS A 67 -9.10 -0.82 -3.81
C LYS A 67 -10.56 -0.79 -4.24
N THR A 68 -11.52 -0.83 -3.31
CA THR A 68 -12.95 -0.72 -3.63
C THR A 68 -13.41 0.70 -3.97
N LEU A 69 -12.62 1.73 -3.66
CA LEU A 69 -13.00 3.13 -3.82
C LEU A 69 -12.27 3.83 -4.97
N VAL A 70 -11.17 3.25 -5.43
CA VAL A 70 -10.45 3.72 -6.61
C VAL A 70 -10.97 3.02 -7.86
N ASP A 71 -10.68 3.59 -9.03
CA ASP A 71 -10.92 2.91 -10.30
C ASP A 71 -10.08 1.62 -10.43
N GLU A 72 -10.49 0.76 -11.37
CA GLU A 72 -9.90 -0.56 -11.55
C GLU A 72 -8.40 -0.50 -11.90
N GLU A 73 -7.97 0.51 -12.67
CA GLU A 73 -6.58 0.66 -13.09
C GLU A 73 -5.69 1.01 -11.90
N LEU A 74 -6.12 1.97 -11.08
CA LEU A 74 -5.44 2.35 -9.86
C LEU A 74 -5.44 1.21 -8.83
N GLY A 75 -6.53 0.44 -8.74
CA GLY A 75 -6.61 -0.74 -7.88
C GLY A 75 -5.63 -1.84 -8.27
N LYS A 76 -5.44 -2.08 -9.57
CA LYS A 76 -4.43 -3.00 -10.11
C LYS A 76 -3.02 -2.51 -9.79
N LEU A 77 -2.74 -1.24 -10.05
CA LEU A 77 -1.43 -0.63 -9.76
C LEU A 77 -1.05 -0.70 -8.28
N LEU A 78 -2.01 -0.48 -7.37
CA LEU A 78 -1.80 -0.63 -5.93
C LEU A 78 -1.49 -2.08 -5.53
N THR A 79 -2.07 -3.06 -6.22
CA THR A 79 -1.78 -4.48 -6.01
C THR A 79 -0.37 -4.83 -6.47
N GLU A 80 0.04 -4.36 -7.64
CA GLU A 80 1.41 -4.56 -8.14
C GLU A 80 2.46 -3.96 -7.20
N ILE A 81 2.19 -2.78 -6.65
CA ILE A 81 3.09 -2.13 -5.68
C ILE A 81 3.19 -2.93 -4.38
N GLU A 82 2.06 -3.39 -3.85
CA GLU A 82 2.00 -4.23 -2.65
C GLU A 82 2.80 -5.52 -2.84
N GLU A 83 2.64 -6.19 -3.99
CA GLU A 83 3.41 -7.38 -4.34
C GLU A 83 4.91 -7.08 -4.49
N GLU A 84 5.30 -5.97 -5.12
CA GLU A 84 6.71 -5.58 -5.24
C GLU A 84 7.34 -5.31 -3.86
N ILE A 85 6.59 -4.71 -2.93
CA ILE A 85 7.07 -4.44 -1.57
C ILE A 85 7.26 -5.75 -0.80
N GLU A 86 6.27 -6.64 -0.84
CA GLU A 86 6.28 -7.86 -0.03
C GLU A 86 7.09 -9.00 -0.63
N GLN A 87 7.24 -9.03 -1.95
CA GLN A 87 7.94 -10.07 -2.71
C GLN A 87 8.98 -9.47 -3.69
N PRO A 88 9.98 -8.74 -3.18
CA PRO A 88 10.93 -8.01 -4.04
C PRO A 88 11.77 -8.93 -4.93
N ASP A 89 12.05 -10.16 -4.50
CA ASP A 89 12.86 -11.11 -5.27
C ASP A 89 12.09 -11.73 -6.44
N TYR A 90 10.81 -12.05 -6.24
CA TYR A 90 9.91 -12.49 -7.31
C TYR A 90 9.77 -11.41 -8.38
N PHE A 91 9.57 -10.16 -7.95
CA PHE A 91 9.40 -9.04 -8.88
C PHE A 91 10.67 -8.75 -9.70
N LYS A 92 11.86 -8.84 -9.08
CA LYS A 92 13.14 -8.71 -9.79
C LYS A 92 13.34 -9.76 -10.87
N MET A 93 12.93 -11.01 -10.63
CA MET A 93 13.13 -12.11 -11.58
C MET A 93 12.19 -12.04 -12.80
N HIS A 94 10.99 -11.46 -12.64
CA HIS A 94 9.96 -11.52 -13.68
C HIS A 94 9.64 -10.18 -14.35
N TYR A 95 10.02 -9.05 -13.76
CA TYR A 95 9.60 -7.71 -14.21
C TYR A 95 10.71 -6.65 -14.27
N SER A 96 11.98 -7.02 -14.03
CA SER A 96 13.11 -6.13 -14.36
C SER A 96 13.53 -6.32 -15.82
N PRO A 97 13.50 -5.27 -16.67
CA PRO A 97 14.14 -5.34 -17.96
C PRO A 97 15.66 -5.47 -17.74
N ASN A 98 16.29 -6.44 -18.42
CA ASN A 98 17.74 -6.56 -18.51
C ASN A 98 18.38 -5.27 -19.04
#